data_AF-A0A3P6BQQ9-F1
#
_entry.id   AF-A0A3P6BQQ9-F1
#
_cell.length_a   1.000
_cell.length_b   1.000
_cell.length_c   1.000
_cell.angle_alpha   90.00
_cell.angle_beta   90.00
_cell.angle_gamma   90.00
#
_symmetry.space_group_name_H-M   'P 1'
#
loop_
_entity.id
_entity.type
_entity.pdbx_description
1 polymer ?
#
loop_
_entity_poly.entity_id
_entity_poly.type
_entity_poly.pdbx_seq_one_letter_code
_entity_poly.pdbx_strand_id
1 'polypeptide(L)'
;MAILVLERCYMIMNLLFVLTFVLLHSAHCFNPKRLNVSAVAGDSDWSLAAATFYGLPTGYGTDGGACGYKNAVAQAPFSSMVSAGGPSLYKSGRGCGACYQIKCTSNQACSTNPVTVVITDECGQGCLTESVHFDLSGTAFGAMAVPGQDSQLRNAGVLQILYRKVECNYNGETVVFQVDGGSNAYYFAALVEYVNGDGEIGQVELKQALDSDTWLPMSHSWGAVWKLEVTSPLRAPLSLRLTYLDSGETVVASDVIPAGWQPGGACGYGVAVANPPLYAMVSAGGPSLFNNGKGCGTCYQIMCTGNPACSGSPITVTITDECPGGPCVSEPVHFDLSGKAMGALAKPGQAAQLRSAGPVSVSYRRAACLYQGTEIAFHVDAGSTPFYVAFVVEYENGEGDLASVEIQPASGGFMPMQEMRSAEWKLNSGGPLSGPFNIRLTSGESRKVVVAQAVIPADWKPDQTYRSIVNF
;
A
#
# COMPACT_ATOMS: atom_id res chain seq x y z
N MET A 1 -52.76 -64.20 31.50
CA MET A 1 -52.24 -62.84 31.79
C MET A 1 -50.73 -62.76 32.05
N ALA A 2 -50.00 -63.89 32.14
CA ALA A 2 -48.54 -63.87 32.37
C ALA A 2 -47.70 -63.84 31.06
N ILE A 3 -48.19 -64.43 29.97
CA ILE A 3 -47.43 -64.54 28.70
C ILE A 3 -47.32 -63.18 27.98
N LEU A 4 -48.39 -62.38 28.02
CA LEU A 4 -48.42 -61.02 27.42
C LEU A 4 -47.51 -60.00 28.13
N VAL A 5 -47.19 -60.22 29.41
CA VAL A 5 -46.28 -59.35 30.18
C VAL A 5 -44.83 -59.67 29.85
N LEU A 6 -44.52 -60.95 29.60
CA LEU A 6 -43.17 -61.39 29.26
C LEU A 6 -42.74 -60.92 27.85
N GLU A 7 -43.64 -60.98 26.86
CA GLU A 7 -43.33 -60.48 25.51
C GLU A 7 -43.18 -58.95 25.48
N ARG A 8 -43.98 -58.20 26.25
CA ARG A 8 -43.82 -56.74 26.35
C ARG A 8 -42.52 -56.35 27.05
N CYS A 9 -42.12 -57.06 28.10
CA CYS A 9 -40.82 -56.84 28.73
C CYS A 9 -39.65 -57.16 27.79
N TYR A 10 -39.76 -58.24 26.99
CA TYR A 10 -38.73 -58.62 26.01
C TYR A 10 -38.60 -57.58 24.89
N MET A 11 -39.72 -57.04 24.41
CA MET A 11 -39.71 -56.00 23.37
C MET A 11 -39.13 -54.68 23.88
N ILE A 12 -39.47 -54.27 25.12
CA ILE A 12 -38.93 -53.05 25.74
C ILE A 12 -37.43 -53.17 26.03
N MET A 13 -36.97 -54.33 26.50
CA MET A 13 -35.54 -54.57 26.71
C MET A 13 -34.73 -54.54 25.40
N ASN A 14 -35.27 -55.13 24.31
CA ASN A 14 -34.61 -55.06 23.00
C ASN A 14 -34.60 -53.62 22.45
N LEU A 15 -35.68 -52.85 22.63
CA LEU A 15 -35.71 -51.44 22.22
C LEU A 15 -34.67 -50.60 22.97
N LEU A 16 -34.55 -50.79 24.28
CA LEU A 16 -33.55 -50.09 25.12
C LEU A 16 -32.12 -50.51 24.77
N PHE A 17 -31.90 -51.78 24.40
CA PHE A 17 -30.60 -52.28 23.96
C PHE A 17 -30.17 -51.70 22.60
N VAL A 18 -31.11 -51.56 21.65
CA VAL A 18 -30.85 -50.90 20.37
C VAL A 18 -30.60 -49.39 20.55
N LEU A 19 -31.38 -48.72 21.41
CA LEU A 19 -31.22 -47.28 21.66
C LEU A 19 -29.86 -46.97 22.32
N THR A 20 -29.40 -47.82 23.23
CA THR A 20 -28.07 -47.69 23.85
C THR A 20 -26.94 -47.98 22.85
N PHE A 21 -27.11 -48.94 21.93
CA PHE A 21 -26.13 -49.18 20.86
C PHE A 21 -26.01 -48.01 19.87
N VAL A 22 -27.11 -47.33 19.55
CA VAL A 22 -27.12 -46.14 18.67
C VAL A 22 -26.50 -44.93 19.36
N LEU A 23 -26.70 -44.76 20.68
CA LEU A 23 -26.10 -43.67 21.46
C LEU A 23 -24.63 -43.91 21.85
N LEU A 24 -24.14 -45.16 21.79
CA LEU A 24 -22.73 -45.50 22.04
C LEU A 24 -21.85 -45.47 20.77
N HIS A 25 -22.43 -45.36 19.56
CA HIS A 25 -21.68 -45.26 18.29
C HIS A 25 -21.47 -43.83 17.78
N SER A 26 -21.93 -42.80 18.50
CA SER A 26 -21.70 -41.39 18.15
C SER A 26 -20.42 -40.78 18.73
N ALA A 27 -19.54 -41.60 19.32
CA ALA A 27 -18.22 -41.19 19.81
C ALA A 27 -17.09 -41.90 19.06
N HIS A 28 -17.05 -41.78 17.74
CA HIS A 28 -15.80 -41.90 17.00
C HIS A 28 -15.46 -40.52 16.45
N CYS A 29 -14.36 -39.97 16.96
CA CYS A 29 -13.76 -38.75 16.45
C CYS A 29 -13.51 -38.93 14.95
N PHE A 30 -14.35 -38.33 14.11
CA PHE A 30 -14.02 -38.04 12.73
C PHE A 30 -12.88 -37.02 12.78
N ASN A 31 -11.65 -37.54 12.70
CA ASN A 31 -10.47 -36.74 12.47
C ASN A 31 -10.28 -36.71 10.94
N PRO A 32 -10.56 -35.61 10.22
CA PRO A 32 -10.51 -35.57 8.76
C PRO A 32 -9.08 -35.72 8.20
N LYS A 33 -8.06 -35.89 9.06
CA LYS A 33 -6.64 -35.92 8.69
C LYS A 33 -6.12 -37.24 8.11
N ARG A 34 -6.96 -38.19 7.65
CA ARG A 34 -6.48 -39.46 7.03
C ARG A 34 -7.25 -39.96 5.81
N LEU A 35 -7.76 -39.07 4.95
CA LEU A 35 -7.94 -39.42 3.53
C LEU A 35 -6.71 -38.97 2.75
N ASN A 36 -5.66 -39.80 2.79
CA ASN A 36 -4.56 -39.68 1.85
C ASN A 36 -4.95 -40.39 0.55
N VAL A 37 -5.74 -39.71 -0.29
CA VAL A 37 -5.89 -40.08 -1.70
C VAL A 37 -4.76 -39.38 -2.45
N SER A 38 -3.57 -39.97 -2.38
CA SER A 38 -2.45 -39.66 -3.26
C SER A 38 -1.92 -40.97 -3.79
N ALA A 39 -2.47 -41.44 -4.91
CA ALA A 39 -1.81 -42.30 -5.90
C ALA A 39 -2.80 -42.74 -7.00
N VAL A 40 -3.25 -41.78 -7.83
CA VAL A 40 -3.32 -41.99 -9.28
C VAL A 40 -2.84 -40.68 -9.91
N ALA A 41 -1.53 -40.57 -10.11
CA ALA A 41 -0.93 -39.52 -10.92
C ALA A 41 -1.29 -39.78 -12.39
N GLY A 42 -2.45 -39.27 -12.81
CA GLY A 42 -2.72 -38.88 -14.19
C GLY A 42 -2.45 -37.38 -14.32
N ASP A 43 -2.34 -36.87 -15.54
CA ASP A 43 -2.14 -35.45 -15.88
C ASP A 43 -3.37 -34.56 -15.54
N SER A 44 -3.99 -34.78 -14.36
CA SER A 44 -5.33 -34.32 -13.96
C SER A 44 -5.37 -33.06 -13.08
N ASP A 45 -4.22 -32.44 -12.80
CA ASP A 45 -4.10 -31.27 -11.92
C ASP A 45 -4.14 -29.92 -12.64
N TRP A 46 -4.28 -29.94 -13.97
CA TRP A 46 -4.30 -28.74 -14.80
C TRP A 46 -5.70 -28.46 -15.34
N SER A 47 -6.13 -27.21 -15.25
CA SER A 47 -7.39 -26.73 -15.82
C SER A 47 -7.13 -25.89 -17.07
N LEU A 48 -8.09 -25.85 -17.99
CA LEU A 48 -8.00 -25.01 -19.19
C LEU A 48 -8.39 -23.56 -18.88
N ALA A 49 -7.64 -22.60 -19.43
CA ALA A 49 -7.97 -21.19 -19.44
C ALA A 49 -7.58 -20.54 -20.78
N ALA A 50 -8.14 -19.39 -21.08
CA ALA A 50 -7.61 -18.51 -22.10
C ALA A 50 -6.54 -17.58 -21.52
N ALA A 51 -5.61 -17.16 -22.37
CA ALA A 51 -4.67 -16.11 -22.03
C ALA A 51 -4.41 -15.15 -23.19
N THR A 52 -4.35 -13.87 -22.87
CA THR A 52 -3.81 -12.79 -23.69
C THR A 52 -2.65 -12.13 -22.98
N PHE A 53 -2.07 -11.09 -23.58
CA PHE A 53 -1.22 -10.18 -22.84
C PHE A 53 -1.53 -8.72 -23.15
N TYR A 54 -1.18 -7.85 -22.22
CA TYR A 54 -1.36 -6.41 -22.31
C TYR A 54 -0.07 -5.65 -21.96
N GLY A 55 -0.05 -4.37 -22.35
CA GLY A 55 1.10 -3.49 -22.17
C GLY A 55 2.25 -3.81 -23.13
N LEU A 56 3.47 -3.44 -22.72
CA LEU A 56 4.66 -3.63 -23.55
C LEU A 56 5.07 -5.12 -23.62
N PRO A 57 5.63 -5.59 -24.75
CA PRO A 57 6.06 -6.99 -24.92
C PRO A 57 7.00 -7.54 -23.85
N THR A 58 7.80 -6.67 -23.21
CA THR A 58 8.72 -7.00 -22.11
C THR A 58 8.40 -6.18 -20.86
N GLY A 59 7.15 -5.72 -20.73
CA GLY A 59 6.67 -4.93 -19.59
C GLY A 59 5.97 -5.78 -18.53
N TYR A 60 5.44 -5.09 -17.53
CA TYR A 60 4.75 -5.66 -16.36
C TYR A 60 3.23 -5.46 -16.38
N GLY A 61 2.66 -5.10 -17.54
CA GLY A 61 1.26 -4.70 -17.63
C GLY A 61 1.10 -3.17 -17.48
N THR A 62 0.38 -2.71 -16.45
CA THR A 62 0.19 -1.28 -16.14
C THR A 62 0.49 -0.93 -14.67
N ASP A 63 0.76 0.35 -14.39
CA ASP A 63 0.99 0.87 -13.03
C ASP A 63 -0.30 1.09 -12.21
N GLY A 64 -1.49 0.92 -12.82
CA GLY A 64 -2.78 1.32 -12.25
C GLY A 64 -3.68 0.15 -11.85
N GLY A 65 -3.11 -1.03 -11.64
CA GLY A 65 -3.88 -2.26 -11.47
C GLY A 65 -4.87 -2.24 -10.31
N ALA A 66 -6.00 -2.91 -10.48
CA ALA A 66 -7.14 -2.95 -9.57
C ALA A 66 -6.82 -3.52 -8.17
N CYS A 67 -5.66 -4.17 -7.99
CA CYS A 67 -5.21 -4.63 -6.68
C CYS A 67 -4.52 -3.55 -5.83
N GLY A 68 -4.10 -2.43 -6.43
CA GLY A 68 -3.48 -1.32 -5.70
C GLY A 68 -1.97 -1.42 -5.48
N TYR A 69 -1.30 -2.44 -6.02
CA TYR A 69 0.17 -2.65 -5.88
C TYR A 69 1.04 -1.64 -6.64
N LYS A 70 0.44 -0.80 -7.49
CA LYS A 70 1.13 0.27 -8.24
C LYS A 70 2.37 -0.24 -8.99
N ASN A 71 3.49 0.47 -8.89
CA ASN A 71 4.77 0.12 -9.52
C ASN A 71 5.48 -1.09 -8.89
N ALA A 72 5.00 -1.61 -7.76
CA ALA A 72 5.59 -2.81 -7.14
C ALA A 72 5.55 -4.01 -8.10
N VAL A 73 4.53 -4.10 -8.97
CA VAL A 73 4.38 -5.19 -9.95
C VAL A 73 5.56 -5.30 -10.93
N ALA A 74 6.28 -4.19 -11.15
CA ALA A 74 7.47 -4.13 -12.00
C ALA A 74 8.73 -4.64 -11.28
N GLN A 75 8.78 -4.52 -9.95
CA GLN A 75 9.95 -4.74 -9.13
C GLN A 75 9.93 -6.13 -8.50
N ALA A 76 11.09 -6.57 -8.00
CA ALA A 76 11.12 -7.76 -7.16
C ALA A 76 10.22 -7.56 -5.92
N PRO A 77 9.49 -8.59 -5.47
CA PRO A 77 9.56 -9.97 -5.95
C PRO A 77 8.64 -10.30 -7.15
N PHE A 78 7.65 -9.46 -7.49
CA PHE A 78 6.77 -9.72 -8.64
C PHE A 78 7.51 -9.81 -9.97
N SER A 79 8.51 -8.96 -10.17
CA SER A 79 9.44 -8.96 -11.31
C SER A 79 8.73 -9.06 -12.66
N SER A 80 7.63 -8.32 -12.83
CA SER A 80 6.77 -8.37 -14.03
C SER A 80 6.05 -9.71 -14.27
N MET A 81 6.16 -10.71 -13.40
CA MET A 81 5.48 -12.01 -13.51
C MET A 81 4.06 -11.94 -12.96
N VAL A 82 3.22 -11.14 -13.63
CA VAL A 82 1.88 -10.76 -13.15
C VAL A 82 0.81 -10.92 -14.23
N SER A 83 -0.45 -10.95 -13.79
CA SER A 83 -1.64 -11.05 -14.64
C SER A 83 -2.77 -10.15 -14.13
N ALA A 84 -3.49 -9.53 -15.06
CA ALA A 84 -4.88 -9.17 -14.83
C ALA A 84 -5.75 -10.43 -14.92
N GLY A 85 -6.64 -10.64 -13.96
CA GLY A 85 -7.51 -11.81 -13.91
C GLY A 85 -8.92 -11.47 -14.40
N GLY A 86 -9.55 -12.38 -15.15
CA GLY A 86 -11.00 -12.33 -15.32
C GLY A 86 -11.76 -12.50 -13.99
N PRO A 87 -13.10 -12.36 -13.98
CA PRO A 87 -13.88 -12.30 -12.74
C PRO A 87 -13.69 -13.49 -11.77
N SER A 88 -13.45 -14.69 -12.31
CA SER A 88 -13.20 -15.91 -11.53
C SER A 88 -11.85 -15.92 -10.81
N LEU A 89 -10.87 -15.16 -11.32
CA LEU A 89 -9.54 -15.02 -10.75
C LEU A 89 -9.43 -13.78 -9.87
N TYR A 90 -9.91 -12.62 -10.34
CA TYR A 90 -9.84 -11.36 -9.58
C TYR A 90 -10.78 -11.34 -8.37
N LYS A 91 -11.95 -11.97 -8.46
CA LYS A 91 -12.92 -12.14 -7.35
C LYS A 91 -13.23 -10.83 -6.62
N SER A 92 -13.46 -9.75 -7.37
CA SER A 92 -13.71 -8.41 -6.83
C SER A 92 -12.63 -7.94 -5.86
N GLY A 93 -11.35 -8.25 -6.14
CA GLY A 93 -10.20 -7.89 -5.32
C GLY A 93 -9.74 -8.98 -4.35
N ARG A 94 -10.58 -9.98 -4.02
CA ARG A 94 -10.18 -11.07 -3.13
C ARG A 94 -9.12 -12.01 -3.72
N GLY A 95 -9.01 -12.02 -5.05
CA GLY A 95 -7.98 -12.76 -5.77
C GLY A 95 -6.63 -12.03 -5.84
N CYS A 96 -6.55 -10.78 -5.38
CA CYS A 96 -5.30 -10.03 -5.40
C CYS A 96 -4.23 -10.73 -4.57
N GLY A 97 -3.07 -10.95 -5.17
CA GLY A 97 -1.97 -11.70 -4.55
C GLY A 97 -2.02 -13.21 -4.78
N ALA A 98 -3.06 -13.77 -5.40
CA ALA A 98 -3.13 -15.21 -5.71
C ALA A 98 -2.07 -15.63 -6.74
N CYS A 99 -1.40 -16.76 -6.48
CA CYS A 99 -0.38 -17.31 -7.37
C CYS A 99 -0.92 -18.49 -8.19
N TYR A 100 -0.55 -18.50 -9.47
CA TYR A 100 -0.91 -19.55 -10.40
C TYR A 100 0.32 -19.99 -11.19
N GLN A 101 0.45 -21.29 -11.39
CA GLN A 101 1.30 -21.80 -12.46
C GLN A 101 0.49 -21.87 -13.75
N ILE A 102 1.09 -21.42 -14.84
CA ILE A 102 0.51 -21.46 -16.19
C ILE A 102 1.51 -22.06 -17.17
N LYS A 103 1.03 -22.81 -18.17
CA LYS A 103 1.83 -23.30 -19.28
C LYS A 103 1.01 -23.34 -20.57
N CYS A 104 1.65 -23.12 -21.71
CA CYS A 104 1.01 -23.30 -23.01
C CYS A 104 1.49 -24.61 -23.67
N THR A 105 0.62 -25.22 -24.47
CA THR A 105 0.90 -26.51 -25.15
C THR A 105 0.50 -26.54 -26.62
N SER A 106 -0.37 -25.61 -27.06
CA SER A 106 -1.02 -25.63 -28.37
C SER A 106 -0.28 -24.85 -29.46
N ASN A 107 0.76 -24.07 -29.11
CA ASN A 107 1.56 -23.28 -30.05
C ASN A 107 2.98 -23.86 -30.18
N GLN A 108 3.55 -23.82 -31.39
CA GLN A 108 4.91 -24.31 -31.66
C GLN A 108 6.00 -23.59 -30.84
N ALA A 109 5.75 -22.35 -30.45
CA ALA A 109 6.66 -21.56 -29.63
C ALA A 109 6.58 -21.88 -28.13
N CYS A 110 5.64 -22.75 -27.70
CA CYS A 110 5.49 -23.11 -26.30
C CYS A 110 6.66 -23.95 -25.78
N SER A 111 7.24 -23.54 -24.65
CA SER A 111 8.27 -24.33 -23.98
C SER A 111 7.72 -25.56 -23.26
N THR A 112 6.41 -25.58 -22.99
CA THR A 112 5.70 -26.52 -22.11
C THR A 112 6.08 -26.47 -20.62
N ASN A 113 7.11 -25.70 -20.27
CA ASN A 113 7.49 -25.45 -18.88
C ASN A 113 6.51 -24.45 -18.24
N PRO A 114 6.05 -24.69 -17.00
CA PRO A 114 5.18 -23.74 -16.33
C PRO A 114 5.95 -22.53 -15.82
N VAL A 115 5.30 -21.37 -15.85
CA VAL A 115 5.74 -20.15 -15.18
C VAL A 115 4.74 -19.78 -14.09
N THR A 116 5.21 -19.12 -13.03
CA THR A 116 4.34 -18.67 -11.94
C THR A 116 4.01 -17.20 -12.14
N VAL A 117 2.74 -16.86 -11.99
CA VAL A 117 2.23 -15.50 -12.12
C VAL A 117 1.37 -15.13 -10.91
N VAL A 118 1.31 -13.85 -10.60
CA VAL A 118 0.47 -13.30 -9.54
C VAL A 118 -0.68 -12.47 -10.10
N ILE A 119 -1.88 -12.62 -9.55
CA ILE A 119 -3.02 -11.74 -9.88
C ILE A 119 -2.83 -10.38 -9.22
N THR A 120 -2.68 -9.34 -10.04
CA THR A 120 -2.41 -7.96 -9.58
C THR A 120 -3.36 -6.93 -10.18
N ASP A 121 -4.28 -7.35 -11.04
CA ASP A 121 -5.21 -6.46 -11.75
C ASP A 121 -6.50 -7.20 -12.14
N GLU A 122 -7.50 -6.45 -12.58
CA GLU A 122 -8.75 -6.94 -13.14
C GLU A 122 -8.73 -6.79 -14.66
N CYS A 123 -9.01 -7.87 -15.37
CA CYS A 123 -9.18 -7.79 -16.80
C CYS A 123 -10.59 -7.32 -17.17
N GLY A 124 -10.68 -6.37 -18.09
CA GLY A 124 -11.94 -5.81 -18.57
C GLY A 124 -12.70 -6.73 -19.55
N GLN A 125 -13.43 -6.12 -20.49
CA GLN A 125 -14.37 -6.81 -21.38
C GLN A 125 -13.74 -7.96 -22.21
N GLY A 126 -12.44 -7.89 -22.49
CA GLY A 126 -11.71 -8.93 -23.24
C GLY A 126 -11.59 -10.29 -22.53
N CYS A 127 -11.88 -10.34 -21.22
CA CYS A 127 -11.76 -11.56 -20.41
C CYS A 127 -13.10 -12.15 -19.96
N LEU A 128 -14.20 -11.72 -20.58
CA LEU A 128 -15.55 -12.18 -20.23
C LEU A 128 -16.05 -13.32 -21.11
N THR A 129 -15.33 -13.65 -22.19
CA THR A 129 -15.70 -14.70 -23.15
C THR A 129 -15.47 -16.10 -22.60
N GLU A 130 -14.38 -16.31 -21.87
CA GLU A 130 -14.02 -17.58 -21.25
C GLU A 130 -14.31 -17.60 -19.76
N SER A 131 -14.60 -18.77 -19.21
CA SER A 131 -14.87 -18.93 -17.77
C SER A 131 -13.66 -18.58 -16.89
N VAL A 132 -12.45 -18.75 -17.42
CA VAL A 132 -11.18 -18.40 -16.78
C VAL A 132 -10.26 -17.81 -17.84
N HIS A 133 -9.82 -16.58 -17.62
CA HIS A 133 -8.98 -15.83 -18.55
C HIS A 133 -7.89 -15.08 -17.79
N PHE A 134 -6.63 -15.29 -18.21
CA PHE A 134 -5.46 -14.56 -17.73
C PHE A 134 -4.99 -13.54 -18.77
N ASP A 135 -5.13 -12.26 -18.50
CA ASP A 135 -4.51 -11.23 -19.34
C ASP A 135 -3.15 -10.89 -18.74
N LEU A 136 -2.10 -11.49 -19.29
CA LEU A 136 -0.77 -11.54 -18.71
C LEU A 136 0.02 -10.25 -19.00
N SER A 137 1.05 -9.96 -18.21
CA SER A 137 2.07 -9.03 -18.68
C SER A 137 2.80 -9.59 -19.90
N GLY A 138 3.35 -8.72 -20.75
CA GLY A 138 4.19 -9.18 -21.89
C GLY A 138 5.37 -10.05 -21.46
N THR A 139 5.95 -9.77 -20.28
CA THR A 139 7.01 -10.58 -19.68
C THR A 139 6.52 -11.97 -19.30
N ALA A 140 5.40 -12.08 -18.58
CA ALA A 140 4.84 -13.36 -18.14
C ALA A 140 4.37 -14.21 -19.32
N PHE A 141 3.74 -13.60 -20.33
CA PHE A 141 3.30 -14.28 -21.54
C PHE A 141 4.49 -14.81 -22.35
N GLY A 142 5.51 -13.97 -22.56
CA GLY A 142 6.74 -14.36 -23.25
C GLY A 142 7.51 -15.46 -22.52
N ALA A 143 7.46 -15.50 -21.20
CA ALA A 143 8.15 -16.50 -20.38
C ALA A 143 7.63 -17.94 -20.58
N MET A 144 6.43 -18.12 -21.12
CA MET A 144 5.92 -19.45 -21.51
C MET A 144 6.58 -20.00 -22.78
N ALA A 145 7.29 -19.17 -23.55
CA ALA A 145 7.88 -19.57 -24.82
C ALA A 145 9.23 -20.30 -24.66
N VAL A 146 9.61 -21.08 -25.67
CA VAL A 146 10.99 -21.54 -25.84
C VAL A 146 11.91 -20.31 -25.88
N PRO A 147 13.09 -20.32 -25.21
CA PRO A 147 14.01 -19.19 -25.23
C PRO A 147 14.28 -18.67 -26.66
N GLY A 148 14.02 -17.38 -26.88
CA GLY A 148 14.15 -16.72 -28.19
C GLY A 148 12.91 -16.77 -29.09
N GLN A 149 11.83 -17.45 -28.69
CA GLN A 149 10.55 -17.49 -29.42
C GLN A 149 9.42 -16.72 -28.70
N ASP A 150 9.75 -15.93 -27.69
CA ASP A 150 8.83 -15.12 -26.91
C ASP A 150 8.00 -14.15 -27.78
N SER A 151 8.64 -13.52 -28.77
CA SER A 151 7.93 -12.66 -29.74
C SER A 151 6.97 -13.45 -30.65
N GLN A 152 7.36 -14.66 -31.07
CA GLN A 152 6.50 -15.52 -31.87
C GLN A 152 5.28 -15.98 -31.07
N LEU A 153 5.46 -16.32 -29.79
CA LEU A 153 4.36 -16.69 -28.93
C LEU A 153 3.40 -15.51 -28.72
N ARG A 154 3.91 -14.31 -28.41
CA ARG A 154 3.10 -13.09 -28.24
C ARG A 154 2.27 -12.73 -29.48
N ASN A 155 2.80 -12.99 -30.67
CA ASN A 155 2.07 -12.75 -31.93
C ASN A 155 0.87 -13.70 -32.14
N ALA A 156 0.67 -14.72 -31.32
CA ALA A 156 -0.53 -15.55 -31.34
C ALA A 156 -1.78 -14.79 -30.87
N GLY A 157 -1.60 -13.70 -30.10
CA GLY A 157 -2.69 -12.91 -29.54
C GLY A 157 -3.39 -13.62 -28.38
N VAL A 158 -4.27 -14.58 -28.69
CA VAL A 158 -5.01 -15.38 -27.71
C VAL A 158 -4.49 -16.81 -27.72
N LEU A 159 -4.18 -17.35 -26.54
CA LEU A 159 -3.76 -18.73 -26.35
C LEU A 159 -4.71 -19.49 -25.45
N GLN A 160 -4.93 -20.76 -25.76
CA GLN A 160 -5.43 -21.71 -24.77
C GLN A 160 -4.24 -22.23 -23.95
N ILE A 161 -4.30 -22.01 -22.64
CA ILE A 161 -3.28 -22.43 -21.68
C ILE A 161 -3.84 -23.44 -20.68
N LEU A 162 -2.93 -24.09 -19.99
CA LEU A 162 -3.20 -24.89 -18.81
C LEU A 162 -2.76 -24.10 -17.57
N TYR A 163 -3.59 -24.08 -16.53
CA TYR A 163 -3.28 -23.40 -15.28
C TYR A 163 -3.63 -24.26 -14.06
N ARG A 164 -3.01 -23.93 -12.92
CA ARG A 164 -3.39 -24.42 -11.59
C ARG A 164 -3.00 -23.41 -10.52
N LYS A 165 -3.78 -23.32 -9.45
CA LYS A 165 -3.42 -22.49 -8.28
C LYS A 165 -2.24 -23.13 -7.56
N VAL A 166 -1.31 -22.30 -7.06
CA VAL A 166 -0.16 -22.74 -6.27
C VAL A 166 0.05 -21.79 -5.10
N GLU A 167 0.79 -22.25 -4.09
CA GLU A 167 1.24 -21.35 -3.03
C GLU A 167 2.22 -20.30 -3.58
N CYS A 168 2.05 -19.06 -3.14
CA CYS A 168 2.98 -17.97 -3.34
C CYS A 168 4.24 -18.17 -2.50
N ASN A 169 5.39 -17.96 -3.13
CA ASN A 169 6.69 -17.96 -2.47
C ASN A 169 7.53 -16.78 -2.97
N TYR A 170 7.70 -15.78 -2.12
CA TYR A 170 8.48 -14.58 -2.37
C TYR A 170 9.92 -14.64 -1.83
N ASN A 171 10.46 -15.85 -1.59
CA ASN A 171 11.88 -16.11 -1.33
C ASN A 171 12.53 -15.22 -0.25
N GLY A 172 11.93 -15.15 0.93
CA GLY A 172 12.47 -14.43 2.09
C GLY A 172 11.86 -13.06 2.34
N GLU A 173 11.03 -12.55 1.42
CA GLU A 173 10.20 -11.37 1.69
C GLU A 173 9.13 -11.68 2.74
N THR A 174 8.91 -10.72 3.62
CA THR A 174 7.82 -10.74 4.61
C THR A 174 6.61 -10.00 4.07
N VAL A 175 5.44 -10.28 4.65
CA VAL A 175 4.23 -9.51 4.38
C VAL A 175 4.50 -8.03 4.62
N VAL A 176 4.11 -7.18 3.67
CA VAL A 176 4.24 -5.73 3.74
C VAL A 176 2.87 -5.08 3.89
N PHE A 177 2.79 -4.04 4.73
CA PHE A 177 1.60 -3.25 4.94
C PHE A 177 1.90 -1.80 4.55
N GLN A 178 1.22 -1.29 3.53
CA GLN A 178 1.29 0.12 3.17
C GLN A 178 0.06 0.83 3.76
N VAL A 179 0.27 1.66 4.79
CA VAL A 179 -0.81 2.43 5.42
C VAL A 179 -1.31 3.50 4.45
N ASP A 180 -2.62 3.53 4.25
CA ASP A 180 -3.29 4.52 3.40
C ASP A 180 -3.14 5.92 3.99
N GLY A 181 -2.84 6.91 3.15
CA GLY A 181 -2.66 8.30 3.55
C GLY A 181 -3.92 8.99 4.11
N GLY A 182 -5.11 8.41 3.92
CA GLY A 182 -6.36 8.85 4.55
C GLY A 182 -6.55 8.32 5.97
N SER A 183 -5.69 7.42 6.45
CA SER A 183 -5.72 6.90 7.82
C SER A 183 -5.62 8.02 8.86
N ASN A 184 -6.09 7.78 10.08
CA ASN A 184 -6.01 8.65 11.25
C ASN A 184 -6.39 7.85 12.51
N ALA A 185 -6.53 8.51 13.66
CA ALA A 185 -6.85 7.83 14.92
C ALA A 185 -8.22 7.11 14.93
N TYR A 186 -9.15 7.44 14.04
CA TYR A 186 -10.50 6.87 14.01
C TYR A 186 -10.79 6.02 12.76
N TYR A 187 -9.89 6.07 11.78
CA TYR A 187 -9.98 5.36 10.51
C TYR A 187 -8.61 4.81 10.16
N PHE A 188 -8.49 3.51 9.91
CA PHE A 188 -7.24 2.91 9.47
C PHE A 188 -7.48 2.12 8.20
N ALA A 189 -6.65 2.31 7.19
CA ALA A 189 -6.64 1.43 6.03
C ALA A 189 -5.21 1.08 5.63
N ALA A 190 -5.01 -0.13 5.13
CA ALA A 190 -3.73 -0.58 4.63
C ALA A 190 -3.89 -1.52 3.43
N LEU A 191 -3.00 -1.35 2.46
CA LEU A 191 -2.75 -2.31 1.39
C LEU A 191 -1.85 -3.42 1.92
N VAL A 192 -2.18 -4.67 1.62
CA VAL A 192 -1.40 -5.84 2.05
C VAL A 192 -0.68 -6.46 0.84
N GLU A 193 0.64 -6.59 0.93
CA GLU A 193 1.49 -7.10 -0.15
C GLU A 193 2.33 -8.31 0.29
N TYR A 194 2.81 -9.08 -0.69
CA TYR A 194 3.77 -10.19 -0.52
C TYR A 194 3.32 -11.28 0.45
N VAL A 195 2.04 -11.62 0.37
CA VAL A 195 1.42 -12.68 1.18
C VAL A 195 1.82 -14.05 0.60
N ASN A 196 2.71 -14.75 1.29
CA ASN A 196 3.07 -16.14 0.95
C ASN A 196 1.89 -17.11 1.20
N GLY A 197 2.03 -18.37 0.78
CA GLY A 197 0.99 -19.38 0.95
C GLY A 197 -0.15 -19.17 -0.04
N ASP A 198 -1.41 -19.19 0.40
CA ASP A 198 -2.57 -19.14 -0.51
C ASP A 198 -2.65 -17.86 -1.36
N GLY A 199 -1.99 -16.77 -0.93
CA GLY A 199 -1.99 -15.45 -1.56
C GLY A 199 -3.32 -14.69 -1.42
N GLU A 200 -4.45 -15.40 -1.36
CA GLU A 200 -5.80 -14.84 -1.18
C GLU A 200 -6.13 -14.65 0.31
N ILE A 201 -6.48 -13.42 0.69
CA ILE A 201 -6.86 -13.09 2.07
C ILE A 201 -8.38 -13.10 2.22
N GLY A 202 -8.88 -13.90 3.15
CA GLY A 202 -10.30 -13.98 3.48
C GLY A 202 -10.74 -12.97 4.53
N GLN A 203 -9.86 -12.64 5.48
CA GLN A 203 -10.12 -11.74 6.60
C GLN A 203 -8.83 -11.05 7.06
N VAL A 204 -8.96 -9.79 7.48
CA VAL A 204 -7.91 -9.06 8.20
C VAL A 204 -8.47 -8.54 9.52
N GLU A 205 -7.68 -8.62 10.57
CA GLU A 205 -8.03 -8.09 11.88
C GLU A 205 -6.88 -7.26 12.45
N LEU A 206 -7.23 -6.27 13.26
CA LEU A 206 -6.31 -5.34 13.89
C LEU A 206 -6.37 -5.49 15.41
N LYS A 207 -5.21 -5.57 16.06
CA LYS A 207 -5.08 -5.52 17.52
C LYS A 207 -4.30 -4.27 17.93
N GLN A 208 -4.82 -3.58 18.93
CA GLN A 208 -4.23 -2.36 19.48
C GLN A 208 -3.22 -2.67 20.59
N ALA A 209 -2.40 -1.69 20.92
CA ALA A 209 -1.50 -1.76 22.06
C ALA A 209 -2.28 -1.96 23.37
N LEU A 210 -1.67 -2.73 24.28
CA LEU A 210 -2.19 -3.04 25.62
C LEU A 210 -3.49 -3.87 25.64
N ASP A 211 -4.09 -4.16 24.48
CA ASP A 211 -5.20 -5.09 24.35
C ASP A 211 -4.61 -6.49 24.05
N SER A 212 -4.51 -7.36 25.06
CA SER A 212 -3.80 -8.64 24.89
C SER A 212 -4.49 -9.58 23.90
N ASP A 213 -5.83 -9.59 23.87
CA ASP A 213 -6.61 -10.66 23.22
C ASP A 213 -7.77 -10.18 22.33
N THR A 214 -7.95 -8.87 22.14
CA THR A 214 -9.05 -8.34 21.32
C THR A 214 -8.58 -8.01 19.91
N TRP A 215 -9.20 -8.65 18.92
CA TRP A 215 -8.97 -8.42 17.49
C TRP A 215 -10.20 -7.75 16.87
N LEU A 216 -9.98 -6.61 16.21
CA LEU A 216 -11.01 -5.83 15.54
C LEU A 216 -11.08 -6.24 14.07
N PRO A 217 -12.22 -6.73 13.56
CA PRO A 217 -12.35 -7.13 12.17
C PRO A 217 -12.27 -5.92 11.24
N MET A 218 -11.39 -6.00 10.25
CA MET A 218 -11.29 -5.02 9.18
C MET A 218 -12.22 -5.42 8.02
N SER A 219 -12.82 -4.43 7.38
CA SER A 219 -13.62 -4.60 6.18
C SER A 219 -12.74 -4.58 4.94
N HIS A 220 -12.98 -5.49 4.00
CA HIS A 220 -12.40 -5.41 2.66
C HIS A 220 -12.91 -4.13 1.97
N SER A 221 -12.01 -3.28 1.49
CA SER A 221 -12.38 -2.02 0.86
C SER A 221 -12.45 -2.16 -0.66
N TRP A 222 -11.31 -2.42 -1.30
CA TRP A 222 -11.16 -2.64 -2.74
C TRP A 222 -9.77 -3.25 -2.99
N GLY A 223 -9.57 -4.00 -4.08
CA GLY A 223 -8.27 -4.61 -4.39
C GLY A 223 -7.72 -5.42 -3.20
N ALA A 224 -6.47 -5.16 -2.81
CA ALA A 224 -5.84 -5.72 -1.61
C ALA A 224 -5.89 -4.78 -0.38
N VAL A 225 -6.77 -3.77 -0.38
CA VAL A 225 -6.92 -2.78 0.70
C VAL A 225 -7.98 -3.20 1.71
N TRP A 226 -7.61 -3.15 2.99
CA TRP A 226 -8.49 -3.43 4.13
C TRP A 226 -8.61 -2.20 5.02
N LYS A 227 -9.81 -1.94 5.55
CA LYS A 227 -10.10 -0.75 6.34
C LYS A 227 -10.82 -1.04 7.66
N LEU A 228 -10.66 -0.16 8.63
CA LEU A 228 -11.30 -0.20 9.94
C LEU A 228 -11.74 1.20 10.35
N GLU A 229 -12.99 1.32 10.80
CA GLU A 229 -13.56 2.52 11.39
C GLU A 229 -13.87 2.24 12.86
N VAL A 230 -13.45 3.11 13.77
CA VAL A 230 -13.65 2.95 15.22
C VAL A 230 -14.23 4.22 15.84
N THR A 231 -14.92 4.05 16.98
CA THR A 231 -15.55 5.17 17.72
C THR A 231 -14.61 5.81 18.76
N SER A 232 -13.47 5.19 19.02
CA SER A 232 -12.44 5.65 19.96
C SER A 232 -11.07 5.59 19.30
N PRO A 233 -10.15 6.52 19.62
CA PRO A 233 -8.82 6.56 19.02
C PRO A 233 -8.08 5.22 19.07
N LEU A 234 -7.54 4.79 17.94
CA LEU A 234 -6.66 3.65 17.83
C LEU A 234 -5.39 3.88 18.66
N ARG A 235 -5.02 2.89 19.47
CA ARG A 235 -3.81 2.93 20.29
C ARG A 235 -2.72 2.06 19.67
N ALA A 236 -1.74 2.71 19.06
CA ALA A 236 -0.57 2.06 18.49
C ALA A 236 0.47 1.65 19.57
N PRO A 237 1.39 0.68 19.30
CA PRO A 237 1.55 -0.07 18.04
C PRO A 237 0.33 -0.95 17.69
N LEU A 238 0.12 -1.16 16.39
CA LEU A 238 -0.97 -1.97 15.87
C LEU A 238 -0.40 -3.27 15.28
N SER A 239 -0.97 -4.39 15.68
CA SER A 239 -0.71 -5.70 15.09
C SER A 239 -1.79 -6.04 14.07
N LEU A 240 -1.43 -6.73 12.99
CA LEU A 240 -2.37 -7.20 11.98
C LEU A 240 -2.37 -8.72 11.91
N ARG A 241 -3.55 -9.33 11.84
CA ARG A 241 -3.75 -10.76 11.61
C ARG A 241 -4.44 -10.96 10.26
N LEU A 242 -3.82 -11.76 9.41
CA LEU A 242 -4.35 -12.18 8.12
C LEU A 242 -4.87 -13.61 8.25
N THR A 243 -6.05 -13.89 7.71
CA THR A 243 -6.58 -15.24 7.56
C THR A 243 -6.71 -15.55 6.08
N TYR A 244 -6.08 -16.63 5.61
CA TYR A 244 -6.16 -17.04 4.22
C TYR A 244 -7.57 -17.51 3.85
N LEU A 245 -7.98 -17.20 2.62
CA LEU A 245 -9.35 -17.44 2.16
C LEU A 245 -9.69 -18.94 2.07
N ASP A 246 -8.75 -19.76 1.58
CA ASP A 246 -8.99 -21.17 1.29
C ASP A 246 -8.66 -22.06 2.49
N SER A 247 -7.44 -21.96 3.03
CA SER A 247 -6.99 -22.81 4.13
C SER A 247 -7.55 -22.41 5.50
N GLY A 248 -7.91 -21.13 5.68
CA GLY A 248 -8.27 -20.57 6.98
C GLY A 248 -7.08 -20.45 7.94
N GLU A 249 -5.84 -20.70 7.49
CA GLU A 249 -4.65 -20.48 8.29
C GLU A 249 -4.42 -18.98 8.53
N THR A 250 -3.74 -18.66 9.63
CA THR A 250 -3.54 -17.28 10.06
C THR A 250 -2.08 -16.92 10.20
N VAL A 251 -1.73 -15.70 9.77
CA VAL A 251 -0.42 -15.08 9.99
C VAL A 251 -0.62 -13.81 10.82
N VAL A 252 0.22 -13.63 11.85
CA VAL A 252 0.19 -12.46 12.73
C VAL A 252 1.46 -11.65 12.53
N ALA A 253 1.29 -10.40 12.11
CA ALA A 253 2.32 -9.38 12.09
C ALA A 253 2.19 -8.53 13.36
N SER A 254 2.96 -8.89 14.39
CA SER A 254 2.93 -8.22 15.70
C SER A 254 3.59 -6.85 15.63
N ASP A 255 2.90 -5.85 16.17
CA ASP A 255 3.36 -4.46 16.32
C ASP A 255 3.94 -3.86 15.02
N VAL A 256 3.41 -4.32 13.87
CA VAL A 256 3.92 -4.00 12.54
C VAL A 256 3.68 -2.54 12.15
N ILE A 257 2.65 -1.91 12.71
CA ILE A 257 2.44 -0.46 12.62
C ILE A 257 2.93 0.16 13.93
N PRO A 258 4.03 0.91 13.93
CA PRO A 258 4.66 1.39 15.16
C PRO A 258 3.83 2.47 15.87
N ALA A 259 4.12 2.72 17.15
CA ALA A 259 3.61 3.93 17.82
C ALA A 259 4.09 5.19 17.09
N GLY A 260 3.22 6.19 16.95
CA GLY A 260 3.54 7.44 16.24
C GLY A 260 3.49 7.36 14.71
N TRP A 261 2.94 6.29 14.14
CA TRP A 261 2.70 6.22 12.69
C TRP A 261 1.86 7.42 12.22
N GLN A 262 2.34 8.12 11.19
CA GLN A 262 1.63 9.26 10.61
C GLN A 262 1.24 9.01 9.15
N PRO A 263 -0.03 9.20 8.78
CA PRO A 263 -0.46 9.28 7.40
C PRO A 263 -0.12 10.66 6.83
N GLY A 264 0.73 10.77 5.79
CA GLY A 264 1.21 12.11 5.39
C GLY A 264 2.17 12.24 4.19
N GLY A 265 2.34 11.19 3.37
CA GLY A 265 3.28 11.21 2.23
C GLY A 265 4.75 11.11 2.65
N ALA A 266 5.65 10.86 1.70
CA ALA A 266 7.08 10.64 1.89
C ALA A 266 7.81 11.83 2.56
N CYS A 267 7.19 13.02 2.59
CA CYS A 267 7.75 14.19 3.29
C CYS A 267 7.48 14.19 4.80
N GLY A 268 6.57 13.36 5.31
CA GLY A 268 6.28 13.27 6.74
C GLY A 268 5.41 14.40 7.29
N TYR A 269 4.70 15.14 6.43
CA TYR A 269 3.83 16.25 6.85
C TYR A 269 2.51 15.83 7.51
N GLY A 270 2.28 14.52 7.65
CA GLY A 270 1.13 14.01 8.37
C GLY A 270 -0.21 14.61 7.90
N VAL A 271 -1.03 14.98 8.89
CA VAL A 271 -2.32 15.64 8.68
C VAL A 271 -2.21 17.06 8.12
N ALA A 272 -1.03 17.69 8.10
CA ALA A 272 -0.86 19.04 7.56
C ALA A 272 -1.24 19.12 6.09
N VAL A 273 -1.05 18.04 5.33
CA VAL A 273 -1.33 17.96 3.89
C VAL A 273 -2.78 18.34 3.57
N ALA A 274 -3.74 17.87 4.39
CA ALA A 274 -5.16 18.13 4.20
C ALA A 274 -5.66 19.43 4.85
N ASN A 275 -4.90 19.96 5.81
CA ASN A 275 -5.31 21.05 6.69
C ASN A 275 -4.72 22.42 6.24
N PRO A 276 -5.22 23.55 6.77
CA PRO A 276 -4.55 24.84 6.61
C PRO A 276 -3.07 24.74 7.04
N PRO A 277 -2.14 25.40 6.33
CA PRO A 277 -2.31 26.29 5.18
C PRO A 277 -2.24 25.58 3.82
N LEU A 278 -1.93 24.27 3.77
CA LEU A 278 -1.76 23.53 2.53
C LEU A 278 -3.09 23.28 1.82
N TYR A 279 -4.16 22.99 2.57
CA TYR A 279 -5.50 22.79 2.05
C TYR A 279 -5.56 21.79 0.89
N ALA A 280 -4.72 20.75 0.90
CA ALA A 280 -4.53 19.82 -0.21
C ALA A 280 -4.15 20.47 -1.55
N MET A 281 -3.65 21.70 -1.59
CA MET A 281 -2.99 22.29 -2.77
C MET A 281 -1.55 21.77 -2.86
N VAL A 282 -1.43 20.47 -3.12
CA VAL A 282 -0.17 19.71 -3.02
C VAL A 282 0.05 18.83 -4.23
N SER A 283 1.28 18.33 -4.38
CA SER A 283 1.68 17.35 -5.38
C SER A 283 2.62 16.32 -4.77
N ALA A 284 2.53 15.07 -5.21
CA ALA A 284 3.68 14.18 -5.19
C ALA A 284 4.61 14.57 -6.35
N GLY A 285 5.92 14.63 -6.09
CA GLY A 285 6.91 14.99 -7.08
C GLY A 285 7.58 13.76 -7.69
N GLY A 286 7.76 13.75 -9.02
CA GLY A 286 8.69 12.81 -9.65
C GLY A 286 10.14 12.99 -9.14
N PRO A 287 11.09 12.13 -9.55
CA PRO A 287 12.44 12.11 -8.96
C PRO A 287 13.19 13.45 -8.97
N SER A 288 13.00 14.26 -10.02
CA SER A 288 13.61 15.59 -10.15
C SER A 288 13.00 16.64 -9.22
N LEU A 289 11.74 16.46 -8.80
CA LEU A 289 11.04 17.37 -7.90
C LEU A 289 11.18 16.93 -6.45
N PHE A 290 10.92 15.66 -6.14
CA PHE A 290 11.05 15.12 -4.78
C PHE A 290 12.51 15.06 -4.32
N ASN A 291 13.43 14.72 -5.24
CA ASN A 291 14.88 14.76 -5.04
C ASN A 291 15.34 14.12 -3.71
N ASN A 292 14.91 12.88 -3.46
CA ASN A 292 15.22 12.14 -2.23
C ASN A 292 14.87 12.90 -0.93
N GLY A 293 13.76 13.63 -0.92
CA GLY A 293 13.29 14.42 0.23
C GLY A 293 13.64 15.89 0.18
N LYS A 294 14.66 16.29 -0.58
CA LYS A 294 15.11 17.69 -0.67
C LYS A 294 14.08 18.62 -1.28
N GLY A 295 13.18 18.06 -2.06
CA GLY A 295 12.07 18.80 -2.66
C GLY A 295 10.90 19.02 -1.71
N CYS A 296 10.84 18.35 -0.57
CA CYS A 296 9.74 18.51 0.36
C CYS A 296 9.62 19.96 0.80
N GLY A 297 8.40 20.50 0.74
CA GLY A 297 8.10 21.87 1.14
C GLY A 297 8.27 22.88 0.02
N THR A 298 8.93 22.53 -1.09
CA THR A 298 9.10 23.44 -2.22
C THR A 298 7.77 23.74 -2.92
N CYS A 299 7.62 24.98 -3.40
CA CYS A 299 6.42 25.43 -4.07
C CYS A 299 6.61 25.68 -5.57
N TYR A 300 5.58 25.38 -6.34
CA TYR A 300 5.57 25.57 -7.79
C TYR A 300 4.29 26.25 -8.23
N GLN A 301 4.41 27.20 -9.16
CA GLN A 301 3.28 27.67 -9.93
C GLN A 301 3.10 26.79 -11.16
N ILE A 302 1.91 26.22 -11.30
CA ILE A 302 1.54 25.27 -12.35
C ILE A 302 0.37 25.82 -13.14
N MET A 303 0.44 25.74 -14.45
CA MET A 303 -0.60 26.21 -15.37
C MET A 303 -0.79 25.20 -16.49
N CYS A 304 -2.03 24.96 -16.91
CA CYS A 304 -2.33 24.14 -18.09
C CYS A 304 -3.04 24.98 -19.15
N THR A 305 -2.80 24.64 -20.43
CA THR A 305 -3.42 25.31 -21.59
C THR A 305 -3.85 24.35 -22.70
N GLY A 306 -3.28 23.13 -22.74
CA GLY A 306 -3.52 22.17 -23.82
C GLY A 306 -4.85 21.41 -23.77
N ASN A 307 -5.56 21.44 -22.64
CA ASN A 307 -6.88 20.80 -22.49
C ASN A 307 -8.01 21.86 -22.53
N PRO A 308 -9.14 21.62 -23.21
CA PRO A 308 -10.26 22.57 -23.25
C PRO A 308 -10.81 22.98 -21.88
N ALA A 309 -10.67 22.12 -20.87
CA ALA A 309 -11.08 22.38 -19.50
C ALA A 309 -10.09 23.27 -18.72
N CYS A 310 -8.88 23.48 -19.22
CA CYS A 310 -7.89 24.34 -18.59
C CYS A 310 -8.36 25.79 -18.49
N SER A 311 -8.19 26.39 -17.31
CA SER A 311 -8.48 27.81 -17.08
C SER A 311 -7.46 28.74 -17.74
N GLY A 312 -6.24 28.25 -18.00
CA GLY A 312 -5.10 29.09 -18.39
C GLY A 312 -4.56 29.97 -17.26
N SER A 313 -5.05 29.80 -16.03
CA SER A 313 -4.56 30.51 -14.84
C SER A 313 -3.65 29.60 -14.01
N PRO A 314 -2.54 30.12 -13.46
CA PRO A 314 -1.66 29.32 -12.63
C PRO A 314 -2.25 29.09 -11.22
N ILE A 315 -1.95 27.93 -10.65
CA ILE A 315 -2.14 27.61 -9.23
C ILE A 315 -0.79 27.43 -8.56
N THR A 316 -0.73 27.59 -7.24
CA THR A 316 0.46 27.22 -6.46
C THR A 316 0.22 25.88 -5.79
N VAL A 317 1.21 24.99 -5.84
CA VAL A 317 1.21 23.72 -5.09
C VAL A 317 2.50 23.53 -4.31
N THR A 318 2.44 22.75 -3.24
CA THR A 318 3.60 22.35 -2.44
C THR A 318 3.93 20.88 -2.69
N ILE A 319 5.22 20.52 -2.78
CA ILE A 319 5.63 19.12 -2.84
C ILE A 319 5.57 18.51 -1.44
N THR A 320 4.74 17.48 -1.27
CA THR A 320 4.50 16.83 0.03
C THR A 320 4.66 15.32 0.01
N ASP A 321 4.98 14.74 -1.14
CA ASP A 321 5.08 13.30 -1.31
C ASP A 321 6.01 12.94 -2.49
N GLU A 322 6.40 11.68 -2.57
CA GLU A 322 7.19 11.10 -3.64
C GLU A 322 6.26 10.42 -4.65
N CYS A 323 6.48 10.66 -5.95
CA CYS A 323 5.92 9.83 -7.00
C CYS A 323 7.04 8.99 -7.66
N PRO A 324 7.27 7.74 -7.20
CA PRO A 324 8.49 7.00 -7.52
C PRO A 324 8.43 6.17 -8.81
N GLY A 325 7.31 6.16 -9.55
CA GLY A 325 7.12 5.22 -10.67
C GLY A 325 6.09 5.64 -11.72
N GLY A 326 5.97 4.80 -12.75
CA GLY A 326 5.03 5.00 -13.85
C GLY A 326 5.21 6.32 -14.60
N PRO A 327 4.13 7.08 -14.87
CA PRO A 327 4.20 8.39 -15.53
C PRO A 327 5.16 9.39 -14.85
N CYS A 328 5.43 9.20 -13.56
CA CYS A 328 6.30 10.09 -12.79
C CYS A 328 7.79 9.94 -13.10
N VAL A 329 8.18 8.82 -13.72
CA VAL A 329 9.56 8.57 -14.18
C VAL A 329 9.67 8.54 -15.70
N SER A 330 8.54 8.57 -16.42
CA SER A 330 8.54 8.59 -17.89
C SER A 330 8.85 9.96 -18.47
N GLU A 331 8.71 11.02 -17.68
CA GLU A 331 8.96 12.40 -18.07
C GLU A 331 10.08 13.03 -17.24
N PRO A 332 10.86 14.00 -17.78
CA PRO A 332 11.92 14.66 -17.03
C PRO A 332 11.44 15.35 -15.75
N VAL A 333 10.20 15.85 -15.76
CA VAL A 333 9.52 16.49 -14.62
C VAL A 333 8.06 16.09 -14.63
N HIS A 334 7.57 15.59 -13.49
CA HIS A 334 6.20 15.13 -13.35
C HIS A 334 5.61 15.56 -12.01
N PHE A 335 4.41 16.14 -12.06
CA PHE A 335 3.62 16.51 -10.89
C PHE A 335 2.41 15.59 -10.81
N ASP A 336 2.36 14.72 -9.80
CA ASP A 336 1.16 13.97 -9.48
C ASP A 336 0.32 14.77 -8.47
N LEU A 337 -0.53 15.61 -9.05
CA LEU A 337 -1.32 16.61 -8.32
C LEU A 337 -2.43 15.96 -7.52
N SER A 338 -2.69 16.50 -6.33
CA SER A 338 -3.92 16.15 -5.61
C SER A 338 -5.15 16.42 -6.48
N GLY A 339 -6.25 15.70 -6.23
CA GLY A 339 -7.51 15.97 -6.92
C GLY A 339 -7.99 17.42 -6.75
N LYS A 340 -7.68 18.07 -5.62
CA LYS A 340 -8.02 19.47 -5.40
C LYS A 340 -7.16 20.41 -6.26
N ALA A 341 -5.84 20.19 -6.31
CA ALA A 341 -4.93 20.96 -7.15
C ALA A 341 -5.25 20.79 -8.65
N MET A 342 -5.42 19.55 -9.13
CA MET A 342 -5.82 19.29 -10.51
C MET A 342 -7.15 19.97 -10.87
N GLY A 343 -8.14 19.93 -9.96
CA GLY A 343 -9.42 20.61 -10.18
C GLY A 343 -9.30 22.13 -10.24
N ALA A 344 -8.36 22.73 -9.50
CA ALA A 344 -8.13 24.17 -9.47
C ALA A 344 -7.48 24.71 -10.76
N LEU A 345 -6.84 23.86 -11.56
CA LEU A 345 -6.38 24.21 -12.90
C LEU A 345 -7.53 24.40 -13.90
N ALA A 346 -8.72 23.88 -13.61
CA ALA A 346 -9.84 23.89 -14.53
C ALA A 346 -10.63 25.21 -14.53
N LYS A 347 -11.36 25.46 -15.61
CA LYS A 347 -12.41 26.49 -15.67
C LYS A 347 -13.48 26.22 -14.60
N PRO A 348 -14.18 27.26 -14.10
CA PRO A 348 -15.31 27.08 -13.18
C PRO A 348 -16.31 26.04 -13.72
N GLY A 349 -16.60 25.01 -12.90
CA GLY A 349 -17.51 23.91 -13.24
C GLY A 349 -16.89 22.75 -14.04
N GLN A 350 -15.64 22.82 -14.48
CA GLN A 350 -15.01 21.80 -15.34
C GLN A 350 -13.94 20.94 -14.63
N ALA A 351 -13.86 21.03 -13.29
CA ALA A 351 -12.87 20.28 -12.51
C ALA A 351 -12.95 18.76 -12.71
N ALA A 352 -14.16 18.19 -12.78
CA ALA A 352 -14.33 16.75 -13.01
C ALA A 352 -13.81 16.32 -14.39
N GLN A 353 -14.08 17.12 -15.43
CA GLN A 353 -13.62 16.87 -16.79
C GLN A 353 -12.09 16.92 -16.90
N LEU A 354 -11.44 17.85 -16.20
CA LEU A 354 -9.98 17.93 -16.21
C LEU A 354 -9.34 16.76 -15.44
N ARG A 355 -9.93 16.32 -14.31
CA ARG A 355 -9.46 15.15 -13.56
C ARG A 355 -9.58 13.84 -14.34
N SER A 356 -10.60 13.69 -15.18
CA SER A 356 -10.79 12.49 -16.00
C SER A 356 -10.03 12.54 -17.33
N ALA A 357 -9.22 13.56 -17.59
CA ALA A 357 -8.52 13.73 -18.86
C ALA A 357 -7.26 12.85 -19.00
N GLY A 358 -6.86 12.14 -17.94
CA GLY A 358 -5.56 11.47 -17.88
C GLY A 358 -4.40 12.47 -17.73
N PRO A 359 -3.18 12.14 -18.20
CA PRO A 359 -2.04 13.05 -18.13
C PRO A 359 -2.31 14.37 -18.86
N VAL A 360 -2.06 15.49 -18.20
CA VAL A 360 -2.22 16.84 -18.76
C VAL A 360 -0.86 17.52 -18.81
N SER A 361 -0.46 17.99 -19.98
CA SER A 361 0.75 18.81 -20.12
C SER A 361 0.57 20.15 -19.42
N VAL A 362 1.53 20.48 -18.55
CA VAL A 362 1.55 21.72 -17.78
C VAL A 362 2.81 22.52 -18.07
N SER A 363 2.70 23.84 -17.96
CA SER A 363 3.84 24.73 -17.75
C SER A 363 4.00 24.94 -16.26
N TYR A 364 5.24 24.97 -15.77
CA TYR A 364 5.52 25.18 -14.37
C TYR A 364 6.73 26.08 -14.17
N ARG A 365 6.82 26.69 -12.98
CA ARG A 365 8.03 27.35 -12.49
C ARG A 365 8.09 27.24 -10.98
N ARG A 366 9.30 27.23 -10.42
CA ARG A 366 9.49 27.37 -8.97
C ARG A 366 8.87 28.70 -8.50
N ALA A 367 8.21 28.68 -7.36
CA ALA A 367 7.56 29.83 -6.77
C ALA A 367 7.88 29.91 -5.28
N ALA A 368 7.84 31.12 -4.73
CA ALA A 368 7.97 31.27 -3.30
C ALA A 368 6.74 30.68 -2.58
N CYS A 369 6.97 29.88 -1.53
CA CYS A 369 5.95 29.45 -0.60
C CYS A 369 5.47 30.64 0.24
N LEU A 370 4.15 30.78 0.38
CA LEU A 370 3.51 31.88 1.10
C LEU A 370 2.34 31.36 1.93
N TYR A 371 2.63 31.01 3.18
CA TYR A 371 1.66 30.53 4.16
C TYR A 371 1.18 31.69 5.03
N GLN A 372 0.20 32.45 4.53
CA GLN A 372 -0.28 33.67 5.18
C GLN A 372 -0.68 33.43 6.65
N GLY A 373 -0.03 34.15 7.57
CA GLY A 373 -0.30 34.05 9.01
C GLY A 373 0.10 32.69 9.63
N THR A 374 0.88 31.87 8.93
CA THR A 374 1.42 30.62 9.46
C THR A 374 2.93 30.74 9.59
N GLU A 375 3.43 30.57 10.81
CA GLU A 375 4.85 30.55 11.12
C GLU A 375 5.41 29.13 11.00
N ILE A 376 6.74 29.03 10.87
CA ILE A 376 7.42 27.73 10.78
C ILE A 376 7.07 26.88 12.00
N ALA A 377 6.74 25.62 11.77
CA ALA A 377 6.43 24.65 12.80
C ALA A 377 7.42 23.47 12.78
N PHE A 378 7.58 22.86 13.95
CA PHE A 378 8.47 21.73 14.17
C PHE A 378 7.63 20.59 14.76
N HIS A 379 7.35 19.58 13.95
CA HIS A 379 6.67 18.38 14.42
C HIS A 379 7.69 17.37 14.91
N VAL A 380 7.78 17.20 16.23
CA VAL A 380 8.74 16.29 16.88
C VAL A 380 8.29 14.85 16.73
N ASP A 381 9.14 14.02 16.16
CA ASP A 381 8.88 12.60 15.93
C ASP A 381 8.58 11.85 17.24
N ALA A 382 7.67 10.88 17.18
CA ALA A 382 7.23 10.10 18.33
C ALA A 382 8.35 9.26 18.97
N GLY A 383 9.36 8.88 18.19
CA GLY A 383 10.54 8.16 18.66
C GLY A 383 11.58 9.06 19.34
N SER A 384 11.36 10.38 19.39
CA SER A 384 12.29 11.31 20.02
C SER A 384 12.41 11.09 21.54
N THR A 385 13.63 11.24 22.04
CA THR A 385 14.01 11.14 23.45
C THR A 385 15.04 12.24 23.76
N PRO A 386 15.43 12.46 25.03
CA PRO A 386 16.55 13.35 25.34
C PRO A 386 17.88 12.97 24.67
N PHE A 387 18.06 11.73 24.21
CA PHE A 387 19.30 11.26 23.56
C PHE A 387 19.22 11.23 22.03
N TYR A 388 18.02 11.35 21.49
CA TYR A 388 17.71 11.25 20.07
C TYR A 388 16.58 12.22 19.75
N VAL A 389 16.85 13.29 19.01
CA VAL A 389 15.80 14.25 18.64
C VAL A 389 15.61 14.20 17.14
N ALA A 390 14.40 13.96 16.68
CA ALA A 390 14.02 14.07 15.28
C ALA A 390 12.76 14.90 15.13
N PHE A 391 12.69 15.73 14.09
CA PHE A 391 11.49 16.50 13.78
C PHE A 391 11.39 16.83 12.30
N VAL A 392 10.16 16.99 11.84
CA VAL A 392 9.83 17.55 10.53
C VAL A 392 9.69 19.07 10.66
N VAL A 393 10.24 19.81 9.69
CA VAL A 393 10.02 21.26 9.57
C VAL A 393 8.87 21.49 8.60
N GLU A 394 7.92 22.34 8.99
CA GLU A 394 6.72 22.64 8.22
C GLU A 394 6.55 24.15 8.04
N TYR A 395 5.93 24.52 6.92
CA TYR A 395 5.44 25.88 6.62
C TYR A 395 6.54 26.93 6.45
N GLU A 396 7.66 26.55 5.85
CA GLU A 396 8.74 27.45 5.46
C GLU A 396 8.31 28.32 4.27
N ASN A 397 8.14 29.62 4.50
CA ASN A 397 7.97 30.58 3.42
C ASN A 397 9.25 30.70 2.58
N GLY A 398 9.14 31.37 1.44
CA GLY A 398 10.27 31.57 0.55
C GLY A 398 10.54 30.31 -0.27
N GLU A 399 11.71 29.72 -0.13
CA GLU A 399 12.16 28.64 -1.03
C GLU A 399 11.46 27.30 -0.76
N GLY A 400 11.02 27.08 0.47
CA GLY A 400 10.35 25.85 0.90
C GLY A 400 11.27 24.65 1.11
N ASP A 401 12.56 24.78 0.83
CA ASP A 401 13.60 23.78 1.13
C ASP A 401 14.69 24.36 2.04
N LEU A 402 15.38 23.45 2.73
CA LEU A 402 16.41 23.79 3.73
C LEU A 402 17.75 23.19 3.32
N ALA A 403 18.80 24.01 3.41
CA ALA A 403 20.17 23.58 3.23
C ALA A 403 20.75 22.89 4.47
N SER A 404 20.32 23.34 5.66
CA SER A 404 20.77 22.77 6.93
C SER A 404 19.85 23.18 8.08
N VAL A 405 19.73 22.28 9.04
CA VAL A 405 19.06 22.50 10.32
C VAL A 405 20.04 22.24 11.45
N GLU A 406 20.04 23.12 12.43
CA GLU A 406 20.87 23.00 13.62
C GLU A 406 20.04 23.23 14.89
N ILE A 407 20.30 22.42 15.91
CA ILE A 407 19.63 22.49 17.20
C ILE A 407 20.60 22.94 18.28
N GLN A 408 20.19 23.89 19.12
CA GLN A 408 20.94 24.33 20.28
C GLN A 408 20.15 24.04 21.56
N PRO A 409 20.63 23.16 22.45
CA PRO A 409 20.05 22.94 23.78
C PRO A 409 20.26 24.15 24.69
N ALA A 410 19.60 24.16 25.86
CA ALA A 410 19.70 25.25 26.83
C ALA A 410 21.15 25.55 27.27
N SER A 411 22.01 24.53 27.28
CA SER A 411 23.44 24.65 27.54
C SER A 411 24.25 24.08 26.38
N GLY A 412 25.04 24.91 25.70
CA GLY A 412 25.91 24.48 24.60
C GLY A 412 25.78 25.34 23.35
N GLY A 413 26.45 24.91 22.28
CA GLY A 413 26.37 25.54 20.96
C GLY A 413 25.35 24.86 20.05
N PHE A 414 25.15 25.44 18.86
CA PHE A 414 24.40 24.80 17.78
C PHE A 414 25.10 23.52 17.33
N MET A 415 24.31 22.46 17.18
CA MET A 415 24.74 21.17 16.67
C MET A 415 24.03 20.89 15.34
N PRO A 416 24.75 20.46 14.29
CA PRO A 416 24.14 20.11 13.02
C PRO A 416 23.27 18.86 13.16
N MET A 417 22.09 18.93 12.56
CA MET A 417 21.20 17.79 12.42
C MET A 417 21.45 17.10 11.08
N GLN A 418 21.24 15.78 11.06
CA GLN A 418 21.34 14.96 9.87
C GLN A 418 20.00 15.00 9.11
N GLU A 419 20.07 15.35 7.83
CA GLU A 419 18.96 15.26 6.88
C GLU A 419 18.57 13.78 6.65
N MET A 420 17.27 13.49 6.64
CA MET A 420 16.70 12.19 6.29
C MET A 420 16.08 12.23 4.89
N ARG A 421 15.60 11.10 4.37
CA ARG A 421 14.94 11.02 3.05
C ARG A 421 13.59 11.76 2.99
N SER A 422 13.06 12.16 4.14
CA SER A 422 11.83 12.97 4.28
C SER A 422 12.19 14.42 4.62
N ALA A 423 11.22 15.30 4.91
CA ALA A 423 11.50 16.62 5.49
C ALA A 423 11.97 16.56 6.97
N GLU A 424 12.41 15.39 7.41
CA GLU A 424 12.81 15.10 8.79
C GLU A 424 14.31 15.32 8.99
N TRP A 425 14.64 15.94 10.12
CA TRP A 425 16.00 16.18 10.57
C TRP A 425 16.21 15.49 11.91
N LYS A 426 17.33 14.76 12.07
CA LYS A 426 17.62 14.01 13.30
C LYS A 426 18.97 14.35 13.92
N LEU A 427 19.08 14.18 15.24
CA LEU A 427 20.33 14.27 15.99
C LEU A 427 20.42 13.14 17.01
N ASN A 428 21.49 12.36 16.91
CA ASN A 428 21.97 11.49 18.00
C ASN A 428 23.02 12.26 18.79
N SER A 429 22.68 12.75 19.98
CA SER A 429 23.54 13.67 20.75
C SER A 429 24.63 12.97 21.55
N GLY A 430 24.56 11.65 21.73
CA GLY A 430 25.49 10.88 22.57
C GLY A 430 25.38 11.14 24.08
N GLY A 431 24.53 12.08 24.49
CA GLY A 431 24.21 12.44 25.88
C GLY A 431 22.87 13.17 25.95
N PRO A 432 22.24 13.26 27.14
CA PRO A 432 20.90 13.81 27.26
C PRO A 432 20.92 15.31 26.96
N LEU A 433 20.08 15.74 26.03
CA LEU A 433 19.81 17.13 25.74
C LEU A 433 18.69 17.65 26.63
N SER A 434 18.82 18.90 27.06
CA SER A 434 17.79 19.60 27.83
C SER A 434 17.38 20.86 27.08
N GLY A 435 16.07 21.02 26.91
CA GLY A 435 15.49 22.25 26.37
C GLY A 435 15.50 23.40 27.39
N PRO A 436 15.02 24.60 27.00
CA PRO A 436 14.44 24.89 25.69
C PRO A 436 15.47 24.83 24.56
N PHE A 437 15.02 24.47 23.36
CA PHE A 437 15.86 24.38 22.17
C PHE A 437 15.65 25.58 21.25
N ASN A 438 16.76 26.15 20.78
CA ASN A 438 16.74 27.05 19.63
C ASN A 438 16.98 26.22 18.37
N ILE A 439 16.21 26.50 17.30
CA ILE A 439 16.40 25.85 16.00
C ILE A 439 16.87 26.90 14.99
N ARG A 440 18.02 26.66 14.37
CA ARG A 440 18.56 27.48 13.29
C ARG A 440 18.34 26.80 11.96
N LEU A 441 17.69 27.51 11.05
CA LEU A 441 17.34 27.04 9.72
C LEU A 441 18.09 27.87 8.68
N THR A 442 18.69 27.21 7.71
CA THR A 442 19.31 27.85 6.54
C THR A 442 18.55 27.45 5.29
N SER A 443 18.06 28.41 4.53
CA SER A 443 17.31 28.14 3.29
C SER A 443 18.21 27.50 2.22
N GLY A 444 17.60 26.69 1.35
CA GLY A 444 18.30 25.87 0.35
C GLY A 444 19.19 26.68 -0.62
N GLU A 445 18.61 27.70 -1.25
CA GLU A 445 19.21 28.42 -2.37
C GLU A 445 19.87 29.75 -1.93
N SER A 446 19.11 30.66 -1.31
CA SER A 446 19.64 31.97 -0.89
C SER A 446 20.51 31.94 0.35
N ARG A 447 20.55 30.79 1.07
CA ARG A 447 21.28 30.62 2.33
C ARG A 447 20.89 31.65 3.40
N LYS A 448 19.65 32.15 3.34
CA LYS A 448 19.10 32.99 4.42
C LYS A 448 19.04 32.15 5.69
N VAL A 449 19.28 32.80 6.83
CA VAL A 449 19.29 32.14 8.14
C VAL A 449 18.21 32.75 9.01
N VAL A 450 17.38 31.91 9.60
CA VAL A 450 16.44 32.28 10.66
C VAL A 450 16.68 31.42 11.89
N VAL A 451 16.40 31.97 13.07
CA VAL A 451 16.54 31.24 14.34
C VAL A 451 15.23 31.32 15.11
N ALA A 452 14.59 30.17 15.28
CA ALA A 452 13.44 30.00 16.15
C ALA A 452 13.95 29.83 17.59
N GLN A 453 13.87 30.91 18.37
CA GLN A 453 14.36 30.96 19.76
C GLN A 453 13.41 30.21 20.69
N ALA A 454 13.96 29.32 21.52
CA ALA A 454 13.28 28.55 22.56
C ALA A 454 11.97 27.88 22.07
N VAL A 455 11.92 27.47 20.80
CA VAL A 455 10.69 27.03 20.14
C VAL A 455 10.21 25.67 20.63
N ILE A 456 11.14 24.75 20.92
CA ILE A 456 10.82 23.49 21.58
C ILE A 456 11.12 23.67 23.08
N PRO A 457 10.13 23.65 23.98
CA PRO A 457 10.31 23.98 25.39
C PRO A 457 11.06 22.90 26.16
N ALA A 458 11.41 23.16 27.42
CA ALA A 458 12.15 22.19 28.25
C ALA A 458 11.32 20.92 28.55
N ASP A 459 10.00 21.04 28.66
CA ASP A 459 9.02 19.99 28.94
C ASP A 459 8.36 19.42 27.66
N TRP A 460 9.06 19.54 26.53
CA TRP A 460 8.61 19.01 25.25
C TRP A 460 8.25 17.52 25.33
N LYS A 461 7.36 17.10 24.44
CA LYS A 461 6.88 15.74 24.30
C LYS A 461 7.07 15.28 22.86
N PRO A 462 7.41 14.00 22.65
CA PRO A 462 7.35 13.40 21.32
C PRO A 462 5.92 13.48 20.75
N ASP A 463 5.82 13.42 19.42
CA ASP A 463 4.56 13.50 18.67
C ASP A 463 3.80 14.82 18.91
N GLN A 464 4.54 15.92 19.09
CA GLN A 464 3.97 17.26 19.25
C GLN A 464 4.55 18.25 18.25
N THR A 465 3.69 19.15 17.79
CA THR A 465 4.07 20.27 16.94
C THR A 465 4.30 21.54 17.76
N TYR A 466 5.49 22.10 17.65
CA TYR A 466 5.87 23.38 18.25
C TYR A 466 5.95 24.46 17.17
N ARG A 467 5.27 25.58 17.38
CA ARG A 467 5.21 26.67 16.40
C ARG A 467 6.12 27.81 16.81
N SER A 468 6.89 28.31 15.85
CA SER A 468 7.76 29.46 16.05
C SER A 468 6.99 30.78 15.87
N ILE A 469 7.73 31.88 15.96
CA ILE A 469 7.29 33.23 15.62
C ILE A 469 8.10 33.81 14.44
N VAL A 470 8.76 32.93 13.67
CA VAL A 470 9.66 33.32 12.59
C VAL A 470 9.27 32.63 11.29
N ASN A 471 9.57 33.33 10.19
CA ASN A 471 9.52 32.78 8.85
C ASN A 471 10.56 33.47 7.93
N PHE A 472 10.79 32.93 6.73
CA PHE A 472 11.80 33.39 5.76
C PHE A 472 11.36 34.57 4.86
#